data_AF-A0AAV9WQJ6-F1
#
_entry.id   AF-A0AAV9WQJ6-F1
#
_cell.length_a   1.000
_cell.length_b   1.000
_cell.length_c   1.000
_cell.angle_alpha   90.00
_cell.angle_beta   90.00
_cell.angle_gamma   90.00
#
_symmetry.space_group_name_H-M   'P 1'
#
loop_
_entity.id
_entity.type
_entity.pdbx_description
1 polymer ?
#
loop_
_entity_poly.entity_id
_entity_poly.type
_entity_poly.pdbx_seq_one_letter_code
_entity_poly.pdbx_strand_id
1 'polypeptide(L)'
;MRFFTLTGLCATIATFTAVSAGVITPPWPSQPKEVWMGTYKYENDQFSGEVWTRQMNCGSVGQPLLQVFWAKGEEWQETPLDAKRSWFDSRGNVWYNFGGPAAGATQFYVKLTCLDKVFYDPGNFVNYQIQRD
;
A
#
# COMPACT_ATOMS: atom_id res chain seq x y z
N MET A 1 20.02 -42.24 62.05
CA MET A 1 19.04 -42.76 61.07
C MET A 1 18.81 -41.64 60.05
N ARG A 2 19.56 -41.57 58.94
CA ARG A 2 19.37 -42.25 57.64
C ARG A 2 18.04 -41.92 56.95
N PHE A 3 18.17 -41.08 55.93
CA PHE A 3 17.41 -40.93 54.67
C PHE A 3 15.89 -40.72 54.70
N PHE A 4 15.45 -39.54 54.26
CA PHE A 4 14.17 -39.36 53.59
C PHE A 4 14.41 -39.06 52.10
N THR A 5 13.94 -39.97 51.26
CA THR A 5 13.99 -39.96 49.79
C THR A 5 12.84 -39.15 49.18
N LEU A 6 13.22 -38.26 48.26
CA LEU A 6 12.63 -37.94 46.94
C LEU A 6 11.26 -38.56 46.59
N THR A 7 10.31 -37.74 46.09
CA THR A 7 9.93 -37.65 44.66
C THR A 7 8.60 -36.90 44.50
N GLY A 8 8.45 -36.15 43.40
CA GLY A 8 7.17 -35.58 43.00
C GLY A 8 7.23 -34.27 42.21
N LEU A 9 8.18 -34.11 41.29
CA LEU A 9 8.12 -33.03 40.28
C LEU A 9 6.94 -33.32 39.35
N CYS A 10 5.84 -32.57 39.51
CA CYS A 10 4.74 -32.57 38.56
C CYS A 10 5.12 -31.63 37.40
N ALA A 11 5.77 -32.18 36.37
CA ALA A 11 6.03 -31.46 35.14
C ALA A 11 4.76 -31.46 34.29
N THR A 12 3.99 -30.38 34.34
CA THR A 12 2.90 -30.13 33.39
C THR A 12 3.51 -29.72 32.06
N ILE A 13 3.57 -30.65 31.11
CA ILE A 13 3.94 -30.37 29.73
C ILE A 13 2.78 -29.62 29.08
N ALA A 14 2.92 -28.30 28.93
CA ALA A 14 2.02 -27.51 28.11
C ALA A 14 2.20 -27.92 26.65
N THR A 15 1.18 -28.54 26.06
CA THR A 15 1.13 -28.82 24.64
C THR A 15 0.96 -27.50 23.88
N PHE A 16 2.06 -26.98 23.32
CA PHE A 16 1.99 -25.91 22.32
C PHE A 16 1.41 -26.50 21.04
N THR A 17 0.11 -26.27 20.82
CA THR A 17 -0.50 -26.48 19.51
C THR A 17 0.10 -25.45 18.56
N ALA A 18 0.97 -25.90 17.65
CA ALA A 18 1.43 -25.10 16.53
C ALA A 18 0.22 -24.81 15.63
N VAL A 19 -0.33 -23.60 15.70
CA VAL A 19 -1.29 -23.12 14.72
C VAL A 19 -0.48 -22.80 13.48
N SER A 20 -0.52 -23.67 12.46
CA SER A 20 -0.02 -23.29 11.14
C SER A 20 -0.92 -22.19 10.62
N ALA A 21 -0.43 -20.95 10.66
CA ALA A 21 -1.00 -19.86 9.89
C ALA A 21 -0.71 -20.16 8.42
N GLY A 22 -1.55 -20.98 7.80
CA GLY A 22 -1.60 -21.11 6.36
C GLY A 22 -1.98 -19.75 5.80
N VAL A 23 -1.05 -19.09 5.11
CA VAL A 23 -1.39 -17.93 4.28
C VAL A 23 -2.28 -18.46 3.17
N ILE A 24 -3.59 -18.29 3.32
CA ILE A 24 -4.52 -18.46 2.22
C ILE A 24 -4.23 -17.30 1.27
N THR A 25 -3.36 -17.50 0.29
CA THR A 25 -3.33 -16.63 -0.88
C THR A 25 -4.59 -16.95 -1.68
N PRO A 26 -5.59 -16.06 -1.73
CA PRO A 26 -6.81 -16.37 -2.46
C PRO A 26 -6.46 -16.52 -3.96
N PRO A 27 -7.03 -17.52 -4.66
CA PRO A 27 -6.75 -17.79 -6.07
C PRO A 27 -7.54 -16.81 -6.93
N TRP A 28 -7.23 -15.51 -6.86
CA TRP A 28 -7.80 -14.55 -7.79
C TRP A 28 -6.87 -14.43 -8.99
N PRO A 29 -7.36 -14.55 -10.24
CA PRO A 29 -6.61 -14.02 -11.38
C PRO A 29 -6.31 -12.56 -11.05
N SER A 30 -5.05 -12.15 -11.19
CA SER A 30 -4.62 -10.77 -10.94
C SER A 30 -5.56 -9.85 -11.71
N GLN A 31 -6.50 -9.22 -11.00
CA GLN A 31 -7.45 -8.36 -11.67
C GLN A 31 -6.65 -7.31 -12.43
N PRO A 32 -7.07 -6.98 -13.66
CA PRO A 32 -6.42 -5.91 -14.40
C PRO A 32 -6.35 -4.65 -13.51
N LYS A 33 -5.13 -4.22 -13.16
CA LYS A 33 -4.94 -2.99 -12.38
C LYS A 33 -5.36 -1.80 -13.24
N GLU A 34 -6.36 -1.06 -12.77
CA GLU A 34 -6.82 0.19 -13.42
C GLU A 34 -5.92 1.39 -13.09
N VAL A 35 -5.30 1.34 -11.91
CA VAL A 35 -4.30 2.29 -11.43
C VAL A 35 -3.15 1.49 -10.83
N TRP A 36 -1.92 1.92 -11.09
CA TRP A 36 -0.74 1.36 -10.45
C TRP A 36 0.36 2.39 -10.26
N MET A 37 1.09 2.27 -9.17
CA MET A 37 2.29 3.05 -8.93
C MET A 37 3.39 2.67 -9.95
N GLY A 38 3.99 3.68 -10.58
CA GLY A 38 5.21 3.55 -11.37
C GLY A 38 6.43 3.72 -10.47
N THR A 39 7.13 4.84 -10.62
CA THR A 39 8.32 5.18 -9.83
C THR A 39 7.98 6.23 -8.78
N TYR A 40 8.65 6.22 -7.64
CA TYR A 40 8.55 7.28 -6.64
C TYR A 40 9.90 7.58 -6.01
N LYS A 41 10.01 8.79 -5.47
CA LYS A 41 11.17 9.28 -4.77
C LYS A 41 10.74 10.13 -3.58
N TYR A 42 11.43 9.95 -2.46
CA TYR A 42 11.28 10.79 -1.27
C TYR A 42 12.64 11.37 -0.90
N GLU A 43 12.78 12.69 -0.94
CA GLU A 43 14.04 13.38 -0.61
C GLU A 43 13.75 14.77 -0.06
N ASN A 44 14.45 15.19 1.01
CA ASN A 44 14.32 16.53 1.58
C ASN A 44 12.86 16.92 1.89
N ASP A 45 12.09 15.98 2.47
CA ASP A 45 10.66 16.14 2.77
C ASP A 45 9.76 16.43 1.56
N GLN A 46 10.26 16.16 0.35
CA GLN A 46 9.51 16.18 -0.89
C GLN A 46 9.21 14.75 -1.33
N PHE A 47 7.93 14.48 -1.61
CA PHE A 47 7.48 13.23 -2.19
C PHE A 47 7.02 13.45 -3.62
N SER A 48 7.58 12.72 -4.56
CA SER A 48 7.24 12.81 -5.98
C SER A 48 7.25 11.43 -6.63
N GLY A 49 6.58 11.34 -7.78
CA GLY A 49 6.55 10.10 -8.53
C GLY A 49 5.57 10.11 -9.69
N GLU A 50 5.46 8.92 -10.28
CA GLU A 50 4.70 8.64 -11.49
C GLU A 50 3.65 7.57 -11.20
N VAL A 51 2.39 7.90 -11.48
CA VAL A 51 1.28 6.96 -11.37
C VAL A 51 0.74 6.66 -12.74
N TRP A 52 0.48 5.39 -13.01
CA TRP A 52 -0.09 4.94 -14.26
C TRP A 52 -1.55 4.54 -14.11
N THR A 53 -2.27 4.72 -15.19
CA THR A 53 -3.67 4.33 -15.29
C THR A 53 -3.93 3.70 -16.64
N ARG A 54 -4.89 2.77 -16.70
CA ARG A 54 -5.43 2.34 -17.98
C ARG A 54 -6.22 3.47 -18.62
N GLN A 55 -6.39 3.39 -19.93
CA GLN A 55 -7.32 4.27 -20.61
C GLN A 55 -8.74 4.07 -20.04
N MET A 56 -9.26 5.12 -19.41
CA MET A 56 -10.61 5.13 -18.86
C MET A 56 -11.41 6.28 -19.45
N ASN A 57 -12.69 6.02 -19.70
CA ASN A 57 -13.63 7.06 -20.11
C ASN A 57 -14.35 7.60 -18.86
N CYS A 58 -13.93 8.76 -18.37
CA CYS A 58 -14.55 9.45 -17.24
C CYS A 58 -15.64 10.46 -17.66
N GLY A 59 -16.22 10.28 -18.85
CA GLY A 59 -17.31 11.12 -19.35
C GLY A 59 -16.97 12.61 -19.34
N SER A 60 -17.92 13.43 -18.87
CA SER A 60 -17.83 14.90 -18.83
C SER A 60 -16.75 15.45 -17.91
N VAL A 61 -16.15 14.63 -17.03
CA VAL A 61 -15.09 15.06 -16.11
C VAL A 61 -13.76 15.25 -16.86
N GLY A 62 -13.67 14.80 -18.11
CA GLY A 62 -12.54 15.01 -19.01
C GLY A 62 -11.32 14.17 -18.65
N GLN A 63 -10.99 14.04 -17.36
CA GLN A 63 -9.88 13.25 -16.81
C GLN A 63 -10.24 12.64 -15.44
N PRO A 64 -9.70 11.46 -15.10
CA PRO A 64 -9.80 10.93 -13.74
C PRO A 64 -9.05 11.85 -12.75
N LEU A 65 -9.57 11.94 -11.53
CA LEU A 65 -8.89 12.57 -10.41
C LEU A 65 -7.97 11.54 -9.75
N LEU A 66 -6.67 11.82 -9.71
CA LEU A 66 -5.66 10.94 -9.17
C LEU A 66 -4.99 11.59 -7.97
N GLN A 67 -5.03 10.92 -6.83
CA GLN A 67 -4.62 11.46 -5.54
C GLN A 67 -3.71 10.47 -4.82
N VAL A 68 -2.61 10.98 -4.28
CA VAL A 68 -1.67 10.20 -3.47
C VAL A 68 -1.86 10.59 -2.02
N PHE A 69 -2.40 9.67 -1.24
CA PHE A 69 -2.57 9.81 0.19
C PHE A 69 -1.34 9.24 0.88
N TRP A 70 -0.85 9.93 1.90
CA TRP A 70 0.34 9.52 2.63
C TRP A 70 0.13 9.64 4.13
N ALA A 71 0.96 8.94 4.89
CA ALA A 71 0.97 8.98 6.34
C ALA A 71 2.38 9.23 6.88
N LYS A 72 2.42 9.84 8.07
CA LYS A 72 3.61 9.99 8.90
C LYS A 72 3.50 8.99 10.06
N GLY A 73 4.21 7.88 9.96
CA GLY A 73 3.91 6.70 10.77
C GLY A 73 2.50 6.20 10.45
N GLU A 74 1.63 6.15 11.45
CA GLU A 74 0.23 5.75 11.31
C GLU A 74 -0.74 6.93 11.09
N GLU A 75 -0.24 8.17 11.11
CA GLU A 75 -1.06 9.37 10.97
C GLU A 75 -1.27 9.74 9.50
N TRP A 76 -2.44 9.40 8.96
CA TRP A 76 -2.87 9.76 7.62
C TRP A 76 -3.17 11.25 7.48
N GLN A 77 -2.67 11.83 6.41
CA GLN A 77 -2.84 13.26 6.14
C GLN A 77 -4.15 13.52 5.40
N GLU A 78 -4.86 14.58 5.79
CA GLU A 78 -6.17 14.91 5.20
C GLU A 78 -6.06 15.42 3.76
N THR A 79 -4.96 16.09 3.44
CA THR A 79 -4.72 16.68 2.11
C THR A 79 -3.79 15.75 1.30
N PRO A 80 -4.30 15.09 0.26
CA PRO A 80 -3.46 14.28 -0.62
C PRO A 80 -2.65 15.15 -1.59
N LEU A 81 -1.66 14.52 -2.25
CA LEU A 81 -0.98 15.11 -3.40
C LEU A 81 -1.78 14.79 -4.66
N ASP A 82 -2.29 15.81 -5.34
CA ASP A 82 -2.97 15.65 -6.62
C ASP A 82 -1.97 15.41 -7.74
N ALA A 83 -2.09 14.30 -8.45
CA ALA A 83 -1.28 14.03 -9.62
C ALA A 83 -1.85 14.74 -10.85
N LYS A 84 -0.96 15.24 -11.70
CA LYS A 84 -1.30 15.92 -12.95
C LYS A 84 -1.01 15.03 -14.13
N ARG A 85 -1.94 14.99 -15.08
CA ARG A 85 -1.77 14.23 -16.32
C ARG A 85 -0.49 14.71 -17.02
N SER A 86 0.32 13.76 -17.47
CA SER A 86 1.47 14.06 -18.33
C SER A 86 1.25 13.43 -19.71
N TRP A 87 1.76 12.23 -19.97
CA TRP A 87 1.75 11.60 -21.30
C TRP A 87 0.93 10.29 -21.31
N PHE A 88 0.87 9.65 -22.47
CA PHE A 88 0.27 8.34 -22.65
C PHE A 88 1.16 7.42 -23.50
N ASP A 89 1.16 6.12 -23.20
CA ASP A 89 1.93 5.15 -23.96
C ASP A 89 1.22 4.72 -25.27
N SER A 90 1.89 3.90 -26.08
CA SER A 90 1.32 3.38 -27.33
C SER A 90 0.11 2.46 -27.14
N ARG A 91 -0.18 2.05 -25.90
CA ARG A 91 -1.34 1.22 -25.52
C ARG A 91 -2.48 2.08 -24.96
N GLY A 92 -2.31 3.40 -24.89
CA GLY A 92 -3.30 4.34 -24.36
C GLY A 92 -3.28 4.47 -22.83
N ASN A 93 -2.36 3.81 -22.13
CA ASN A 93 -2.21 4.00 -20.69
C ASN A 93 -1.70 5.42 -20.44
N VAL A 94 -2.26 6.08 -19.45
CA VAL A 94 -1.94 7.47 -19.13
C VAL A 94 -1.10 7.48 -17.85
N TRP A 95 0.04 8.17 -17.88
CA TRP A 95 0.79 8.45 -16.66
C TRP A 95 0.47 9.85 -16.11
N TYR A 96 0.63 9.99 -14.82
CA TYR A 96 0.41 11.19 -14.04
C TYR A 96 1.62 11.42 -13.15
N ASN A 97 2.03 12.67 -13.02
CA ASN A 97 3.13 13.06 -12.15
C ASN A 97 2.55 13.76 -10.92
N PHE A 98 2.99 13.36 -9.74
CA PHE A 98 2.72 14.09 -8.51
C PHE A 98 4.04 14.57 -7.90
N GLY A 99 3.93 15.62 -7.09
CA GLY A 99 5.06 16.17 -6.38
C GLY A 99 4.56 17.17 -5.37
N GLY A 100 5.11 17.11 -4.16
CA GLY A 100 4.82 18.12 -3.16
C GLY A 100 5.44 17.82 -1.80
N PRO A 101 5.25 18.74 -0.85
CA PRO A 101 5.71 18.56 0.51
C PRO A 101 4.95 17.40 1.17
N ALA A 102 5.71 16.49 1.78
CA ALA A 102 5.17 15.35 2.50
C ALA A 102 6.04 15.06 3.73
N ALA A 103 6.22 16.05 4.60
CA ALA A 103 7.20 16.01 5.67
C ALA A 103 7.01 14.80 6.61
N GLY A 104 8.06 13.99 6.69
CA GLY A 104 8.09 12.77 7.48
C GLY A 104 7.26 11.61 6.91
N ALA A 105 6.90 11.61 5.63
CA ALA A 105 6.15 10.51 5.03
C ALA A 105 6.86 9.15 5.25
N THR A 106 6.07 8.12 5.55
CA THR A 106 6.55 6.75 5.78
C THR A 106 5.80 5.73 4.93
N GLN A 107 4.53 5.99 4.62
CA GLN A 107 3.71 5.12 3.78
C GLN A 107 2.71 5.91 2.95
N PHE A 108 2.25 5.32 1.86
CA PHE A 108 1.27 5.95 0.97
C PHE A 108 0.42 4.92 0.21
N TYR A 109 -0.70 5.37 -0.33
CA TYR A 109 -1.47 4.66 -1.34
C TYR A 109 -1.95 5.63 -2.42
N VAL A 110 -2.36 5.07 -3.55
CA VAL A 110 -2.92 5.82 -4.66
C VAL A 110 -4.43 5.59 -4.72
N LYS A 111 -5.18 6.68 -4.89
CA LYS A 111 -6.61 6.67 -5.17
C LYS A 111 -6.87 7.29 -6.53
N LEU A 112 -7.67 6.60 -7.35
CA LEU A 112 -8.20 7.11 -8.59
C LEU A 112 -9.71 7.22 -8.49
N THR A 113 -10.24 8.39 -8.83
CA THR A 113 -11.68 8.63 -8.92
C THR A 113 -12.03 8.97 -10.36
N CYS A 114 -12.92 8.19 -10.97
CA CYS A 114 -13.41 8.38 -12.33
C CYS A 114 -14.93 8.27 -12.29
N LEU A 115 -15.61 9.42 -12.37
CA LEU A 115 -17.06 9.54 -12.12
C LEU A 115 -17.43 9.00 -10.73
N ASP A 116 -18.27 7.98 -10.67
CA ASP A 116 -18.75 7.28 -9.48
C ASP A 116 -17.86 6.10 -9.07
N LYS A 117 -16.82 5.79 -9.86
CA LYS A 117 -15.92 4.67 -9.60
C LYS A 117 -14.67 5.15 -8.87
N VAL A 118 -14.31 4.40 -7.84
CA VAL A 118 -13.10 4.61 -7.07
C VAL A 118 -12.24 3.35 -7.13
N PHE A 119 -10.98 3.54 -7.51
CA PHE A 119 -9.97 2.48 -7.56
C PHE A 119 -8.82 2.85 -6.63
N TYR A 120 -8.21 1.83 -6.04
CA TYR A 120 -7.09 1.99 -5.11
C TYR A 120 -5.92 1.14 -5.57
N ASP A 121 -4.71 1.65 -5.38
CA ASP A 121 -3.49 0.86 -5.43
C ASP A 121 -2.74 1.02 -4.09
N PRO A 122 -2.95 0.09 -3.15
CA PRO A 122 -2.28 0.08 -1.85
C PRO A 122 -0.92 -0.66 -1.91
N GLY A 123 -0.38 -0.94 -3.09
CA GLY A 123 0.83 -1.75 -3.23
C GLY A 123 0.59 -3.21 -2.83
N ASN A 124 1.42 -3.76 -1.94
CA ASN A 124 1.33 -5.16 -1.47
C ASN A 124 0.25 -5.34 -0.38
N PHE A 125 -0.99 -4.94 -0.67
CA PHE A 125 -2.18 -5.17 0.17
C PHE A 125 -2.21 -4.49 1.55
N VAL A 126 -1.18 -3.71 1.90
CA VAL A 126 -1.14 -2.94 3.17
C VAL A 126 -0.99 -1.46 2.86
N ASN A 127 0.14 -1.03 2.30
CA ASN A 127 0.44 0.28 1.68
C ASN A 127 1.82 0.19 0.99
N TYR A 128 2.19 1.19 0.20
CA TYR A 128 3.59 1.38 -0.18
C TYR A 128 4.38 1.92 1.01
N GLN A 129 5.52 1.31 1.31
CA GLN A 129 6.46 1.79 2.34
C GLN A 129 7.54 2.65 1.67
N ILE A 130 7.73 3.86 2.18
CA ILE A 130 8.73 4.80 1.67
C ILE A 130 10.08 4.43 2.27
N GLN A 131 10.99 3.98 1.41
CA GLN A 131 12.40 3.84 1.79
C GLN A 131 13.05 5.22 1.78
N ARG A 132 13.74 5.56 2.88
CA ARG A 132 14.55 6.78 2.99
C ARG A 132 15.99 6.38 2.73
N ASP A 133 16.58 6.97 1.70
CA ASP A 133 18.02 6.89 1.46
C ASP A 133 18.76 7.86 2.39
#